data_AF-A0AAN8MEJ6-F1
#
_entry.id   AF-A0AAN8MEJ6-F1
#
_cell.length_a   1.000
_cell.length_b   1.000
_cell.length_c   1.000
_cell.angle_alpha   90.00
_cell.angle_beta   90.00
_cell.angle_gamma   90.00
#
_symmetry.space_group_name_H-M   'P 1'
#
loop_
_entity.id
_entity.type
_entity.pdbx_description
1 polymer ?
#
loop_
_entity_poly.entity_id
_entity_poly.type
_entity_poly.pdbx_seq_one_letter_code
_entity_poly.pdbx_strand_id
1 'polypeptide(L)'
;MALMYALSPYVAHVLLNIYIYRSYFGNQGTTNFSLRLAGIRHAMEALTSSDSTSLNYLTHAGRMVLSGLSELNQQDVRQFQQAYDLLVNFINEPANRERLEQEMTLVGIDRINFVDVFYEFVLLSLLEGKTYLPTSRPGSFFYLLMEVIMRIHPPGGAWTEAARKFYLLIKGQMKAWLDSIFNLDESIYESPQMLSGQVMGNLEMQVEFLLSSLD
;
A
#
# COMPACT_ATOMS: atom_id res chain seq x y z
N MET A 1 16.53 7.22 26.35
CA MET A 1 16.01 8.57 26.04
C MET A 1 16.50 9.12 24.69
N ALA A 2 17.75 8.88 24.26
CA ALA A 2 18.24 9.30 22.94
C ALA A 2 17.67 8.52 21.73
N LEU A 3 17.24 7.26 21.92
CA LEU A 3 16.60 6.46 20.86
C LEU A 3 15.17 6.95 20.49
N MET A 4 14.51 7.65 21.41
CA MET A 4 13.11 8.10 21.27
C MET A 4 12.99 9.37 20.40
N TYR A 5 14.07 10.16 20.28
CA TYR A 5 14.13 11.36 19.44
C TYR A 5 14.50 11.05 17.99
N ALA A 6 15.17 9.92 17.71
CA ALA A 6 15.54 9.51 16.35
C ALA A 6 14.37 8.90 15.55
N LEU A 7 13.35 8.38 16.25
CA LEU A 7 12.17 7.72 15.65
C LEU A 7 10.91 8.61 15.64
N SER A 8 11.00 9.82 16.19
CA SER A 8 9.88 10.75 16.40
C SER A 8 9.12 11.21 15.13
N PRO A 9 9.73 11.35 13.94
CA PRO A 9 8.98 11.75 12.74
C PRO A 9 8.15 10.61 12.13
N TYR A 10 8.62 9.37 12.25
CA TYR A 10 8.03 8.19 11.63
C TYR A 10 6.75 7.76 12.36
N VAL A 11 6.84 7.66 13.69
CA VAL A 11 5.69 7.36 14.56
C VAL A 11 4.63 8.47 14.47
N ALA A 12 5.05 9.74 14.35
CA ALA A 12 4.13 10.85 14.18
C ALA A 12 3.39 10.80 12.83
N HIS A 13 4.04 10.38 11.74
CA HIS A 13 3.43 10.30 10.41
C HIS A 13 2.42 9.15 10.27
N VAL A 14 2.78 7.95 10.76
CA VAL A 14 1.86 6.79 10.78
C VAL A 14 0.63 7.09 11.64
N LEU A 15 0.82 7.67 12.83
CA LEU A 15 -0.28 8.09 13.70
C LEU A 15 -1.10 9.25 13.13
N LEU A 16 -0.46 10.20 12.43
CA LEU A 16 -1.14 11.32 11.77
C LEU A 16 -2.06 10.81 10.65
N ASN A 17 -1.65 9.78 9.90
CA ASN A 17 -2.47 9.21 8.84
C ASN A 17 -3.68 8.46 9.39
N ILE A 18 -3.50 7.59 10.40
CA ILE A 18 -4.63 6.92 11.08
C ILE A 18 -5.59 7.96 11.67
N TYR A 19 -5.05 9.05 12.24
CA TYR A 19 -5.87 10.15 12.78
C TYR A 19 -6.64 10.90 11.68
N ILE A 20 -6.01 11.17 10.53
CA ILE A 20 -6.67 11.77 9.35
C ILE A 20 -7.80 10.87 8.86
N TYR A 21 -7.56 9.57 8.67
CA TYR A 21 -8.62 8.63 8.26
C TYR A 21 -9.73 8.55 9.28
N ARG A 22 -9.39 8.45 10.58
CA ARG A 22 -10.37 8.44 11.65
C ARG A 22 -11.23 9.70 11.66
N SER A 23 -10.62 10.87 11.48
CA SER A 23 -11.35 12.14 11.38
C SER A 23 -12.20 12.20 10.12
N TYR A 24 -11.67 11.77 8.97
CA TYR A 24 -12.36 11.77 7.70
C TYR A 24 -13.61 10.88 7.74
N PHE A 25 -13.48 9.62 8.16
CA PHE A 25 -14.60 8.69 8.29
C PHE A 25 -15.55 9.08 9.43
N GLY A 26 -15.02 9.61 10.55
CA GLY A 26 -15.85 10.16 11.62
C GLY A 26 -16.75 11.30 11.14
N ASN A 27 -16.24 12.19 10.29
CA ASN A 27 -17.02 13.28 9.69
C ASN A 27 -18.09 12.78 8.70
N GLN A 28 -17.96 11.56 8.18
CA GLN A 28 -18.96 10.92 7.32
C GLN A 28 -19.99 10.11 8.11
N GLY A 29 -19.90 10.09 9.44
CA GLY A 29 -20.81 9.34 10.31
C GLY A 29 -20.43 7.87 10.48
N THR A 30 -19.24 7.44 10.03
CA THR A 30 -18.77 6.08 10.26
C THR A 30 -18.52 5.84 11.75
N THR A 31 -19.27 4.90 12.33
CA THR A 31 -19.11 4.44 13.72
C THR A 31 -18.08 3.31 13.81
N ASN A 32 -17.58 3.05 15.03
CA ASN A 32 -16.73 1.88 15.32
C ASN A 32 -15.50 1.74 14.40
N PHE A 33 -14.84 2.88 14.11
CA PHE A 33 -13.66 2.95 13.23
C PHE A 33 -12.59 1.88 13.54
N SER A 34 -12.29 1.65 14.82
CA SER A 34 -11.29 0.67 15.23
C SER A 34 -11.69 -0.77 14.89
N LEU A 35 -12.97 -1.13 15.06
CA LEU A 35 -13.51 -2.44 14.67
C LEU A 35 -13.40 -2.60 13.15
N ARG A 36 -13.79 -1.56 12.41
CA ARG A 36 -13.76 -1.58 10.94
C ARG A 36 -12.36 -1.75 10.40
N LEU A 37 -11.42 -0.95 10.90
CA LEU A 37 -10.02 -1.04 10.54
C LEU A 37 -9.45 -2.43 10.87
N ALA A 38 -9.72 -2.96 12.07
CA ALA A 38 -9.26 -4.31 12.45
C ALA A 38 -9.84 -5.40 11.55
N GLY A 39 -11.13 -5.34 11.21
CA GLY A 39 -11.77 -6.28 10.31
C GLY A 39 -11.14 -6.25 8.92
N ILE A 40 -10.91 -5.07 8.35
CA ILE A 40 -10.29 -4.92 7.02
C ILE A 40 -8.88 -5.51 7.01
N ARG A 41 -8.09 -5.25 8.05
CA ARG A 41 -6.74 -5.82 8.20
C ARG A 41 -6.79 -7.35 8.21
N HIS A 42 -7.68 -7.95 9.00
CA HIS A 42 -7.84 -9.40 9.04
C HIS A 42 -8.35 -10.00 7.73
N ALA A 43 -9.27 -9.33 7.05
CA ALA A 43 -9.74 -9.74 5.74
C ALA A 43 -8.60 -9.74 4.71
N MET A 44 -7.75 -8.72 4.74
CA MET A 44 -6.60 -8.62 3.85
C MET A 44 -5.52 -9.66 4.20
N GLU A 45 -5.24 -9.90 5.48
CA GLU A 45 -4.36 -10.99 5.91
C GLU A 45 -4.84 -12.35 5.38
N ALA A 46 -6.16 -12.61 5.42
CA ALA A 46 -6.76 -13.83 4.88
C ALA A 46 -6.66 -13.91 3.34
N LEU A 47 -6.86 -12.78 2.65
CA LEU A 47 -6.70 -12.72 1.19
C LEU A 47 -5.24 -12.90 0.76
N THR A 48 -4.27 -12.48 1.59
CA THR A 48 -2.84 -12.56 1.28
C THR A 48 -2.11 -13.71 1.97
N SER A 49 -2.83 -14.64 2.61
CA SER A 49 -2.19 -15.85 3.13
C SER A 49 -1.62 -16.69 1.98
N SER A 50 -0.47 -17.32 2.20
CA SER A 50 0.26 -18.12 1.22
C SER A 50 -0.66 -19.09 0.45
N ASP A 51 -0.42 -19.24 -0.87
CA ASP A 51 -1.16 -20.08 -1.81
C ASP A 51 -2.57 -19.61 -2.24
N SER A 52 -2.96 -18.37 -1.96
CA SER A 52 -4.25 -17.84 -2.41
C SER A 52 -4.22 -17.32 -3.86
N THR A 53 -5.28 -17.60 -4.62
CA THR A 53 -5.54 -16.97 -5.93
C THR A 53 -5.56 -15.45 -5.82
N SER A 54 -6.04 -14.91 -4.69
CA SER A 54 -6.12 -13.48 -4.42
C SER A 54 -4.74 -12.83 -4.32
N LEU A 55 -3.76 -13.46 -3.67
CA LEU A 55 -2.39 -12.93 -3.59
C LEU A 55 -1.74 -12.85 -4.98
N ASN A 56 -1.94 -13.87 -5.82
CA ASN A 56 -1.46 -13.89 -7.19
C ASN A 56 -2.09 -12.76 -8.02
N TYR A 57 -3.42 -12.58 -7.91
CA TYR A 57 -4.12 -11.48 -8.56
C TYR A 57 -3.57 -10.13 -8.11
N LEU A 58 -3.48 -9.88 -6.80
CA LEU A 58 -3.03 -8.59 -6.24
C LEU A 58 -1.60 -8.26 -6.67
N THR A 59 -0.73 -9.26 -6.66
CA THR A 59 0.66 -9.14 -7.11
C THR A 59 0.71 -8.74 -8.58
N HIS A 60 -0.07 -9.41 -9.44
CA HIS A 60 -0.11 -9.14 -10.87
C HIS A 60 -0.75 -7.77 -11.18
N ALA A 61 -1.89 -7.47 -10.57
CA ALA A 61 -2.60 -6.21 -10.70
C ALA A 61 -1.71 -5.02 -10.31
N GLY A 62 -1.05 -5.09 -9.15
CA GLY A 62 -0.10 -4.08 -8.70
C GLY A 62 1.04 -3.87 -9.70
N ARG A 63 1.60 -4.96 -10.25
CA ARG A 63 2.65 -4.90 -11.27
C ARG A 63 2.18 -4.19 -12.53
N MET A 64 0.97 -4.49 -13.01
CA MET A 64 0.41 -3.90 -14.22
C MET A 64 0.10 -2.41 -14.05
N VAL A 65 -0.63 -2.04 -12.99
CA VAL A 65 -0.98 -0.64 -12.69
C VAL A 65 0.28 0.21 -12.53
N LEU A 66 1.26 -0.26 -11.76
CA LEU A 66 2.50 0.50 -11.52
C LEU A 66 3.45 0.49 -12.73
N SER A 67 3.42 -0.55 -13.57
CA SER A 67 4.13 -0.55 -14.86
C SER A 67 3.57 0.53 -15.78
N GLY A 68 2.24 0.66 -15.87
CA GLY A 68 1.61 1.72 -16.65
C GLY A 68 1.97 3.11 -16.11
N LEU A 69 2.00 3.29 -14.79
CA LEU A 69 2.46 4.55 -14.19
C LEU A 69 3.93 4.85 -14.54
N SER A 70 4.81 3.85 -14.45
CA SER A 70 6.22 3.95 -14.84
C SER A 70 6.37 4.33 -16.32
N GLU A 71 5.60 3.69 -17.20
CA GLU A 71 5.60 3.95 -18.64
C GLU A 71 5.12 5.35 -18.97
N LEU A 72 3.98 5.77 -18.39
CA LEU A 72 3.46 7.13 -18.55
C LEU A 72 4.47 8.16 -18.06
N ASN A 73 5.27 7.82 -17.04
CA ASN A 73 6.34 8.68 -16.53
C ASN A 73 7.67 8.55 -17.32
N GLN A 74 7.63 7.90 -18.49
CA GLN A 74 8.77 7.72 -19.41
C GLN A 74 9.96 6.98 -18.79
N GLN A 75 9.69 6.09 -17.83
CA GLN A 75 10.71 5.25 -17.22
C GLN A 75 10.81 3.89 -17.94
N ASP A 76 11.93 3.18 -17.71
CA ASP A 76 12.12 1.84 -18.25
C ASP A 76 11.25 0.81 -17.52
N VAL A 77 10.17 0.40 -18.18
CA VAL A 77 9.18 -0.57 -17.67
C VAL A 77 9.82 -1.92 -17.34
N ARG A 78 10.85 -2.37 -18.08
CA ARG A 78 11.51 -3.65 -17.79
C ARG A 78 12.30 -3.56 -16.49
N GLN A 79 13.01 -2.46 -16.27
CA GLN A 79 13.74 -2.23 -15.02
C GLN A 79 12.79 -2.06 -13.84
N PHE A 80 11.66 -1.37 -14.03
CA PHE A 80 10.59 -1.31 -13.02
C PHE A 80 10.09 -2.71 -12.65
N GLN A 81 9.72 -3.51 -13.65
CA GLN A 81 9.19 -4.85 -13.45
C GLN A 81 10.17 -5.76 -12.71
N GLN A 82 11.47 -5.70 -13.05
CA GLN A 82 12.51 -6.44 -12.32
C GLN A 82 12.59 -6.02 -10.85
N ALA A 83 12.55 -4.72 -10.55
CA ALA A 83 12.56 -4.23 -9.17
C ALA A 83 11.31 -4.68 -8.40
N TYR A 84 10.15 -4.65 -9.04
CA TYR A 84 8.88 -5.10 -8.46
C TYR A 84 8.91 -6.60 -8.13
N ASP A 85 9.38 -7.43 -9.07
CA ASP A 85 9.47 -8.87 -8.89
C ASP A 85 10.47 -9.22 -7.75
N LEU A 86 11.58 -8.49 -7.61
CA LEU A 86 12.50 -8.64 -6.47
C LEU A 86 11.85 -8.29 -5.13
N LEU A 87 11.07 -7.21 -5.06
CA LEU A 87 10.34 -6.81 -3.86
C LEU A 87 9.31 -7.87 -3.46
N VAL A 88 8.51 -8.36 -4.41
CA VAL A 88 7.49 -9.39 -4.19
C VAL A 88 8.14 -10.69 -3.71
N ASN A 89 9.23 -11.12 -4.35
CA ASN A 89 9.96 -12.32 -3.93
C ASN A 89 10.51 -12.17 -2.51
N PHE A 90 11.01 -10.97 -2.15
CA PHE A 90 11.47 -10.71 -0.79
C PHE A 90 10.33 -10.85 0.24
N ILE A 91 9.16 -10.27 -0.04
CA ILE A 91 7.99 -10.30 0.86
C ILE A 91 7.48 -11.72 1.03
N ASN A 92 7.44 -12.50 -0.05
CA ASN A 92 6.86 -13.84 -0.05
C ASN A 92 7.82 -14.93 0.48
N GLU A 93 9.11 -14.67 0.56
CA GLU A 93 10.12 -15.59 1.09
C GLU A 93 9.99 -15.72 2.62
N PRO A 94 9.60 -16.89 3.16
CA PRO A 94 9.40 -17.06 4.60
C PRO A 94 10.63 -16.73 5.45
N ALA A 95 11.84 -16.95 4.91
CA ALA A 95 13.09 -16.61 5.58
C ALA A 95 13.26 -15.10 5.83
N ASN A 96 12.57 -14.24 5.07
CA ASN A 96 12.64 -12.78 5.22
C ASN A 96 11.61 -12.24 6.22
N ARG A 97 10.67 -13.06 6.71
CA ARG A 97 9.55 -12.59 7.54
C ARG A 97 9.99 -11.87 8.81
N GLU A 98 10.89 -12.48 9.58
CA GLU A 98 11.38 -11.87 10.82
C GLU A 98 12.05 -10.52 10.54
N ARG A 99 12.86 -10.45 9.48
CA ARG A 99 13.53 -9.22 9.06
C ARG A 99 12.52 -8.15 8.63
N LEU A 100 11.51 -8.51 7.86
CA LEU A 100 10.44 -7.61 7.44
C LEU A 100 9.70 -7.04 8.67
N GLU A 101 9.34 -7.89 9.64
CA GLU A 101 8.72 -7.50 10.92
C GLU A 101 9.60 -6.54 11.74
N GLN A 102 10.90 -6.81 11.81
CA GLN A 102 11.86 -5.90 12.45
C GLN A 102 11.93 -4.54 11.73
N GLU A 103 12.03 -4.53 10.39
CA GLU A 103 12.06 -3.30 9.60
C GLU A 103 10.76 -2.48 9.77
N MET A 104 9.58 -3.12 9.78
CA MET A 104 8.29 -2.45 10.03
C MET A 104 8.16 -1.91 11.46
N THR A 105 8.66 -2.65 12.46
CA THR A 105 8.65 -2.17 13.86
C THR A 105 9.49 -0.89 14.02
N LEU A 106 10.60 -0.75 13.28
CA LEU A 106 11.44 0.45 13.32
C LEU A 106 10.71 1.73 12.87
N VAL A 107 9.66 1.61 12.06
CA VAL A 107 8.82 2.73 11.62
C VAL A 107 7.54 2.88 12.45
N GLY A 108 7.37 2.08 13.50
CA GLY A 108 6.20 2.12 14.37
C GLY A 108 4.99 1.35 13.84
N ILE A 109 5.22 0.35 12.98
CA ILE A 109 4.17 -0.52 12.44
C ILE A 109 4.27 -1.89 13.12
N ASP A 110 3.39 -2.09 14.10
CA ASP A 110 3.38 -3.26 14.98
C ASP A 110 2.63 -4.46 14.37
N ARG A 111 1.93 -4.28 13.23
CA ARG A 111 1.25 -5.35 12.47
C ARG A 111 1.42 -5.14 10.98
N ILE A 112 1.87 -6.18 10.28
CA ILE A 112 2.07 -6.14 8.83
C ILE A 112 0.84 -6.70 8.13
N ASN A 113 0.19 -5.90 7.30
CA ASN A 113 -0.62 -6.39 6.19
C ASN A 113 -0.39 -5.53 4.94
N PHE A 114 -0.89 -6.03 3.81
CA PHE A 114 -0.75 -5.37 2.51
C PHE A 114 -1.33 -3.95 2.49
N VAL A 115 -2.41 -3.68 3.24
CA VAL A 115 -3.03 -2.35 3.29
C VAL A 115 -2.11 -1.36 3.99
N ASP A 116 -1.55 -1.75 5.14
CA ASP A 116 -0.62 -0.91 5.88
C ASP A 116 0.66 -0.66 5.03
N VAL A 117 1.20 -1.66 4.34
CA VAL A 117 2.41 -1.50 3.51
C VAL A 117 2.18 -0.70 2.23
N PHE A 118 1.13 -1.01 1.46
CA PHE A 118 0.86 -0.38 0.17
C PHE A 118 0.37 1.06 0.33
N TYR A 119 -0.49 1.30 1.33
CA TYR A 119 -1.07 2.61 1.58
C TYR A 119 -0.10 3.53 2.32
N GLU A 120 0.59 3.04 3.37
CA GLU A 120 1.46 3.89 4.19
C GLU A 120 2.81 4.18 3.53
N PHE A 121 3.35 3.25 2.74
CA PHE A 121 4.67 3.46 2.13
C PHE A 121 4.65 3.67 0.63
N VAL A 122 3.99 2.83 -0.17
CA VAL A 122 4.10 2.96 -1.64
C VAL A 122 3.41 4.23 -2.11
N LEU A 123 2.13 4.42 -1.78
CA LEU A 123 1.35 5.56 -2.27
C LEU A 123 1.76 6.89 -1.64
N LEU A 124 2.02 6.92 -0.32
CA LEU A 124 2.42 8.15 0.38
C LEU A 124 3.89 8.55 0.12
N SER A 125 4.82 7.61 0.00
CA SER A 125 6.22 7.96 -0.37
C SER A 125 6.32 8.46 -1.80
N LEU A 126 5.50 7.94 -2.72
CA LEU A 126 5.35 8.48 -4.08
C LEU A 126 4.71 9.88 -4.08
N LEU A 127 3.84 10.21 -3.10
CA LEU A 127 3.05 11.45 -3.03
C LEU A 127 3.87 12.65 -2.57
N GLU A 128 4.60 12.48 -1.47
CA GLU A 128 5.10 13.63 -0.72
C GLU A 128 6.54 14.00 -1.09
N GLY A 129 7.23 13.18 -1.90
CA GLY A 129 8.67 13.34 -2.16
C GLY A 129 9.51 13.24 -0.87
N LYS A 130 8.89 12.86 0.25
CA LYS A 130 9.52 12.69 1.56
C LYS A 130 10.07 11.29 1.63
N THR A 131 11.19 11.07 0.95
CA THR A 131 11.95 9.82 1.01
C THR A 131 12.75 9.77 2.31
N TYR A 132 12.05 9.55 3.41
CA TYR A 132 12.67 9.06 4.64
C TYR A 132 12.09 7.68 4.86
N LEU A 133 12.70 6.67 4.24
CA LEU A 133 12.54 5.27 4.65
C LEU A 133 13.77 4.92 5.51
N PRO A 134 13.62 4.34 6.71
CA PRO A 134 14.77 4.02 7.53
C PRO A 134 15.58 2.90 6.90
N THR A 135 16.89 3.14 6.80
CA THR A 135 17.95 2.21 6.37
C THR A 135 17.80 1.54 5.00
N SER A 136 18.64 1.99 4.08
CA SER A 136 18.83 1.52 2.71
C SER A 136 19.99 0.52 2.60
N ARG A 137 19.99 -0.54 3.43
CA ARG A 137 20.95 -1.64 3.23
C ARG A 137 20.53 -2.45 2.00
N PRO A 138 21.42 -2.71 1.03
CA PRO A 138 21.08 -3.53 -0.13
C PRO A 138 20.40 -4.84 0.28
N GLY A 139 19.26 -5.14 -0.36
CA GLY A 139 18.44 -6.31 -0.08
C GLY A 139 17.61 -6.24 1.21
N SER A 140 17.39 -5.06 1.80
CA SER A 140 16.35 -4.83 2.81
C SER A 140 14.99 -4.59 2.16
N PHE A 141 13.90 -4.72 2.92
CA PHE A 141 12.57 -4.42 2.41
C PHE A 141 12.50 -2.97 1.94
N PHE A 142 12.92 -2.02 2.79
CA PHE A 142 12.88 -0.60 2.43
C PHE A 142 13.80 -0.24 1.26
N TYR A 143 14.92 -0.95 1.10
CA TYR A 143 15.80 -0.81 -0.06
C TYR A 143 15.08 -1.25 -1.35
N LEU A 144 14.48 -2.45 -1.35
CA LEU A 144 13.77 -2.97 -2.52
C LEU A 144 12.54 -2.13 -2.86
N LEU A 145 11.83 -1.64 -1.85
CA LEU A 145 10.74 -0.69 -2.04
C LEU A 145 11.23 0.62 -2.67
N MET A 146 12.37 1.14 -2.22
CA MET A 146 12.97 2.33 -2.82
C MET A 146 13.38 2.10 -4.27
N GLU A 147 13.93 0.93 -4.61
CA GLU A 147 14.24 0.58 -6.00
C GLU A 147 12.99 0.64 -6.88
N VAL A 148 11.85 0.07 -6.43
CA VAL A 148 10.58 0.16 -7.16
C VAL A 148 10.15 1.61 -7.35
N ILE A 149 10.17 2.42 -6.28
CA ILE A 149 9.80 3.83 -6.32
C ILE A 149 10.68 4.63 -7.30
N MET A 150 12.00 4.42 -7.25
CA MET A 150 12.98 5.07 -8.12
C MET A 150 12.75 4.77 -9.61
N ARG A 151 12.23 3.59 -9.92
CA ARG A 151 11.88 3.20 -11.30
C ARG A 151 10.54 3.74 -11.78
N ILE A 152 9.70 4.23 -10.89
CA ILE A 152 8.50 4.99 -11.26
C ILE A 152 8.81 6.48 -11.34
N HIS A 153 9.48 7.02 -10.32
CA HIS A 153 9.73 8.45 -10.16
C HIS A 153 11.06 8.71 -9.44
N PRO A 154 12.16 8.93 -10.18
CA PRO A 154 13.45 9.21 -9.56
C PRO A 154 13.44 10.58 -8.85
N PRO A 155 14.19 10.73 -7.73
CA PRO A 155 14.30 11.98 -6.99
C PRO A 155 14.71 13.16 -7.86
N GLY A 156 13.98 14.26 -7.73
CA GLY A 156 14.22 15.47 -8.54
C GLY A 156 13.66 15.38 -9.97
N GLY A 157 13.09 14.25 -10.38
CA GLY A 157 12.34 14.14 -11.62
C GLY A 157 11.03 14.92 -11.56
N ALA A 158 10.63 15.52 -12.68
CA ALA A 158 9.27 16.03 -12.83
C ALA A 158 8.36 14.89 -13.30
N TRP A 159 7.15 14.81 -12.75
CA TRP A 159 6.12 13.96 -13.32
C TRP A 159 5.77 14.45 -14.72
N THR A 160 5.63 13.52 -15.67
CA THR A 160 4.91 13.85 -16.91
C THR A 160 3.45 14.17 -16.58
N GLU A 161 2.79 14.95 -17.42
CA GLU A 161 1.37 15.27 -17.21
C GLU A 161 0.49 14.02 -17.22
N ALA A 162 0.78 13.06 -18.12
CA ALA A 162 0.05 11.80 -18.20
C ALA A 162 0.22 10.95 -16.94
N ALA A 163 1.46 10.80 -16.46
CA ALA A 163 1.74 10.07 -15.23
C ALA A 163 1.11 10.74 -14.01
N ARG A 164 1.16 12.08 -13.94
CA ARG A 164 0.50 12.82 -12.86
C ARG A 164 -1.01 12.58 -12.84
N LYS A 165 -1.68 12.61 -13.99
CA LYS A 165 -3.12 12.33 -14.09
C LYS A 165 -3.44 10.90 -13.67
N PHE A 166 -2.71 9.92 -14.19
CA PHE A 166 -2.93 8.52 -13.86
C PHE A 166 -2.65 8.22 -12.38
N TYR A 167 -1.63 8.84 -11.82
CA TYR A 167 -1.34 8.77 -10.41
C TYR A 167 -2.46 9.32 -9.52
N LEU A 168 -3.03 10.48 -9.88
CA LEU A 168 -4.20 11.03 -9.19
C LEU A 168 -5.41 10.10 -9.32
N LEU A 169 -5.54 9.39 -10.43
CA LEU A 169 -6.57 8.37 -10.64
C LEU A 169 -6.39 7.19 -9.67
N ILE A 170 -5.17 6.64 -9.56
CA ILE A 170 -4.85 5.57 -8.58
C ILE A 170 -5.25 6.01 -7.17
N LYS A 171 -4.88 7.24 -6.78
CA LYS A 171 -5.24 7.79 -5.46
C LYS A 171 -6.77 7.89 -5.29
N GLY A 172 -7.46 8.36 -6.31
CA GLY A 172 -8.92 8.47 -6.32
C GLY A 172 -9.61 7.12 -6.15
N GLN A 173 -9.18 6.11 -6.90
CA GLN A 173 -9.74 4.75 -6.85
C GLN A 173 -9.44 4.07 -5.50
N MET A 174 -8.23 4.23 -4.96
CA MET A 174 -7.91 3.71 -3.62
C MET A 174 -8.78 4.37 -2.54
N LYS A 175 -9.03 5.68 -2.64
CA LYS A 175 -9.95 6.37 -1.73
C LYS A 175 -11.39 5.84 -1.90
N ALA A 176 -11.86 5.65 -3.13
CA ALA A 176 -13.19 5.10 -3.40
C ALA A 176 -13.36 3.68 -2.85
N TRP A 177 -12.31 2.85 -2.93
CA TRP A 177 -12.26 1.53 -2.31
C TRP A 177 -12.34 1.58 -0.79
N LEU A 178 -11.56 2.46 -0.15
CA LEU A 178 -11.65 2.65 1.31
C LEU A 178 -13.04 3.16 1.70
N ASP A 179 -13.60 4.11 0.96
CA ASP A 179 -14.96 4.63 1.17
C ASP A 179 -16.01 3.52 1.03
N SER A 180 -15.88 2.62 0.05
CA SER A 180 -16.84 1.54 -0.17
C SER A 180 -16.79 0.48 0.94
N ILE A 181 -15.60 0.14 1.42
CA ILE A 181 -15.44 -0.86 2.49
C ILE A 181 -15.81 -0.27 3.84
N PHE A 182 -15.26 0.89 4.23
CA PHE A 182 -15.53 1.50 5.54
C PHE A 182 -17.00 1.80 5.78
N ASN A 183 -17.78 2.00 4.72
CA ASN A 183 -19.23 2.26 4.80
C ASN A 183 -20.11 1.01 4.63
N LEU A 184 -19.54 -0.20 4.59
CA LEU A 184 -20.31 -1.45 4.67
C LEU A 184 -21.13 -1.53 5.97
N ASP A 185 -22.19 -2.33 5.96
CA ASP A 185 -22.96 -2.62 7.17
C ASP A 185 -22.04 -3.20 8.27
N GLU A 186 -22.25 -2.78 9.52
CA GLU A 186 -21.40 -3.19 10.64
C GLU A 186 -21.41 -4.71 10.85
N SER A 187 -22.52 -5.39 10.58
CA SER A 187 -22.63 -6.85 10.70
C SER A 187 -21.68 -7.61 9.77
N ILE A 188 -21.23 -7.00 8.67
CA ILE A 188 -20.26 -7.61 7.75
C ILE A 188 -18.90 -7.77 8.45
N TYR A 189 -18.56 -6.86 9.36
CA TYR A 189 -17.29 -6.89 10.10
C TYR A 189 -17.23 -7.97 11.18
N GLU A 190 -18.37 -8.56 11.53
CA GLU A 190 -18.46 -9.70 12.44
C GLU A 190 -18.17 -11.04 11.73
N SER A 191 -18.14 -11.05 10.39
CA SER A 191 -17.85 -12.23 9.58
C SER A 191 -16.60 -12.04 8.69
N PRO A 192 -15.45 -12.64 9.06
CA PRO A 192 -14.21 -12.52 8.29
C PRO A 192 -14.33 -12.98 6.83
N GLN A 193 -15.12 -14.02 6.56
CA GLN A 193 -15.30 -14.56 5.20
C GLN A 193 -16.11 -13.60 4.33
N MET A 194 -17.23 -13.06 4.85
CA MET A 194 -18.03 -12.09 4.09
C MET A 194 -17.25 -10.81 3.84
N LEU A 195 -16.51 -10.33 4.85
CA LEU A 195 -15.70 -9.14 4.71
C LEU A 195 -14.59 -9.33 3.66
N SER A 196 -13.90 -10.48 3.65
CA SER A 196 -12.86 -10.77 2.66
C SER A 196 -13.40 -10.76 1.22
N GLY A 197 -14.58 -11.33 0.99
CA GLY A 197 -15.22 -11.30 -0.33
C GLY A 197 -15.58 -9.88 -0.78
N GLN A 198 -16.12 -9.06 0.12
CA GLN A 198 -16.45 -7.65 -0.16
C GLN A 198 -15.19 -6.81 -0.40
N VAL A 199 -14.14 -7.03 0.41
CA VAL A 199 -12.84 -6.35 0.28
C VAL A 199 -12.22 -6.62 -1.10
N MET A 200 -12.19 -7.90 -1.49
CA MET A 200 -11.61 -8.32 -2.77
C MET A 200 -12.45 -7.84 -3.95
N GLY A 201 -13.77 -8.08 -3.96
CA GLY A 201 -14.62 -7.68 -5.09
C GLY A 201 -14.63 -6.18 -5.32
N ASN A 202 -14.62 -5.37 -4.25
CA ASN A 202 -14.50 -3.91 -4.38
C ASN A 202 -13.13 -3.48 -4.93
N LEU A 203 -12.06 -4.21 -4.59
CA LEU A 203 -10.70 -3.93 -5.07
C LEU A 203 -10.55 -4.27 -6.55
N GLU A 204 -11.08 -5.42 -6.98
CA GLU A 204 -11.08 -5.87 -8.38
C GLU A 204 -11.73 -4.81 -9.28
N MET A 205 -12.90 -4.28 -8.90
CA MET A 205 -13.55 -3.19 -9.64
C MET A 205 -12.67 -1.94 -9.79
N GLN A 206 -11.92 -1.57 -8.75
CA GLN A 206 -11.01 -0.42 -8.85
C GLN A 206 -9.83 -0.73 -9.77
N VAL A 207 -9.26 -1.93 -9.67
CA VAL A 207 -8.12 -2.37 -10.48
C VAL A 207 -8.52 -2.41 -11.95
N GLU A 208 -9.66 -3.00 -12.29
CA GLU A 208 -10.17 -3.06 -13.66
C GLU A 208 -10.33 -1.68 -14.27
N PHE A 209 -10.90 -0.74 -13.51
CA PHE A 209 -11.03 0.66 -13.94
C PHE A 209 -9.68 1.34 -14.17
N LEU A 210 -8.69 1.08 -13.30
CA LEU A 210 -7.33 1.62 -13.48
C LEU A 210 -6.66 1.05 -14.73
N LEU A 211 -6.78 -0.25 -14.96
CA LEU A 211 -6.19 -0.91 -16.12
C LEU A 211 -6.83 -0.43 -17.42
N SER A 212 -8.17 -0.29 -17.47
CA SER A 212 -8.86 0.25 -18.65
C SER A 212 -8.54 1.72 -18.93
N SER A 213 -7.94 2.43 -17.97
CA SER A 213 -7.53 3.83 -18.13
C SER A 213 -6.09 3.96 -18.64
N LEU A 214 -5.37 2.85 -18.83
CA LEU A 214 -4.04 2.78 -19.44
C LEU A 214 -4.09 2.48 -20.95
N ASP A 215 -5.22 1.95 -21.44
CA ASP A 215 -5.51 1.66 -22.85
C ASP A 215 -5.90 2.93 -23.64
#